data_AF-A0A553AGS1-F1
#
_entry.id   AF-A0A553AGS1-F1
#
_cell.length_a   1.000
_cell.length_b   1.000
_cell.length_c   1.000
_cell.angle_alpha   90.00
_cell.angle_beta   90.00
_cell.angle_gamma   90.00
#
_symmetry.space_group_name_H-M   'P 1'
#
loop_
_entity.id
_entity.type
_entity.pdbx_description
1 polymer ?
#
loop_
_entity_poly.entity_id
_entity_poly.type
_entity_poly.pdbx_seq_one_letter_code
_entity_poly.pdbx_strand_id
1 'polypeptide(L)'
;MKNIFFLLIALSSCNLLFSQVNPSYDEKLAKELGGNDNGMKSYVFCLLKTGSNTTATTEERTKYFEGHMANINRLAKEGKLIVAGPFMKNDKNYRGIFIFNVSTVEEAQALVATDPAVKANIFEAELTPWFCSAALMAVPKTHDKIIKTKM
;
A
#
# COMPACT_ATOMS: atom_id res chain seq x y z
N MET A 1 -27.81 53.20 -26.72
CA MET A 1 -27.17 52.03 -27.39
C MET A 1 -25.85 51.56 -26.76
N LYS A 2 -25.19 52.35 -25.89
CA LYS A 2 -23.91 51.97 -25.24
C LYS A 2 -24.05 51.07 -24.00
N ASN A 3 -25.25 50.98 -23.40
CA ASN A 3 -25.50 50.26 -22.15
C ASN A 3 -26.05 48.84 -22.34
N ILE A 4 -26.43 48.46 -23.56
CA ILE A 4 -26.90 47.08 -23.86
C ILE A 4 -25.70 46.14 -24.12
N PHE A 5 -24.57 46.69 -24.55
CA PHE A 5 -23.37 45.90 -24.84
C PHE A 5 -22.66 45.40 -23.56
N PHE A 6 -22.82 46.09 -22.43
CA PHE A 6 -22.24 45.67 -21.16
C PHE A 6 -23.01 44.52 -20.48
N LEU A 7 -24.29 44.32 -20.80
CA LEU A 7 -25.10 43.24 -20.22
C LEU A 7 -24.83 41.87 -20.90
N LEU A 8 -24.35 41.89 -22.15
CA LEU A 8 -24.00 40.67 -22.91
C LEU A 8 -22.61 40.12 -22.56
N ILE A 9 -21.72 40.94 -22.02
CA ILE A 9 -20.37 40.50 -21.59
C ILE A 9 -20.43 39.86 -20.19
N ALA A 10 -21.40 40.22 -19.36
CA ALA A 10 -21.61 39.62 -18.04
C ALA A 10 -22.23 38.21 -18.08
N LEU A 11 -22.94 37.83 -19.15
CA LEU A 11 -23.50 36.47 -19.30
C LEU A 11 -22.50 35.45 -19.87
N SER A 12 -21.38 35.88 -20.46
CA SER A 12 -20.42 34.97 -21.11
C SER A 12 -19.33 34.45 -20.16
N SER A 13 -19.22 35.01 -18.96
CA SER A 13 -18.25 34.60 -17.94
C SER A 13 -18.77 33.50 -17.00
N CYS A 14 -20.04 33.09 -17.13
CA CYS A 14 -20.59 31.93 -16.43
C CYS A 14 -20.39 30.62 -17.22
N ASN A 15 -19.26 30.49 -17.92
CA ASN A 15 -18.83 29.20 -18.43
C ASN A 15 -18.11 28.45 -17.32
N LEU A 16 -18.92 27.87 -16.44
CA LEU A 16 -18.78 26.47 -16.03
C LEU A 16 -17.38 26.07 -15.54
N LEU A 17 -17.10 26.39 -14.27
CA LEU A 17 -16.32 25.48 -13.43
C LEU A 17 -17.15 24.21 -13.14
N PHE A 18 -17.63 23.52 -14.17
CA PHE A 18 -17.94 22.11 -13.99
C PHE A 18 -16.59 21.42 -13.94
N SER A 19 -16.20 20.95 -12.74
CA SER A 19 -15.21 19.88 -12.66
C SER A 19 -15.71 18.79 -13.61
N GLN A 20 -15.04 18.62 -14.75
CA GLN A 20 -15.40 17.58 -15.70
C GLN A 20 -15.17 16.26 -14.96
N VAL A 21 -16.26 15.63 -14.52
CA VAL A 21 -16.22 14.31 -13.91
C VAL A 21 -15.49 13.41 -14.90
N ASN A 22 -14.43 12.75 -14.44
CA ASN A 22 -13.64 11.86 -15.28
C ASN A 22 -14.60 10.84 -15.92
N PRO A 23 -14.75 10.78 -17.26
CA PRO A 23 -15.69 9.88 -17.90
C PRO A 23 -15.37 8.40 -17.66
N SER A 24 -14.15 8.09 -17.20
CA SER A 24 -13.72 6.76 -16.77
C SER A 24 -13.89 6.51 -15.26
N TYR A 25 -14.51 7.43 -14.52
CA TYR A 25 -14.77 7.25 -13.09
C TYR A 25 -15.75 6.10 -12.87
N ASP A 26 -15.33 5.12 -12.07
CA ASP A 26 -16.15 4.00 -11.62
C ASP A 26 -16.39 4.16 -10.11
N GLU A 27 -17.56 4.69 -9.74
CA GLU A 27 -17.96 4.95 -8.35
C GLU A 27 -17.95 3.68 -7.50
N LYS A 28 -18.43 2.56 -8.08
CA LYS A 28 -18.51 1.29 -7.37
C LYS A 28 -17.12 0.76 -7.06
N LEU A 29 -16.21 0.83 -8.04
CA LEU A 29 -14.82 0.43 -7.85
C LEU A 29 -14.10 1.34 -6.86
N ALA A 30 -14.28 2.66 -6.94
CA ALA A 30 -13.69 3.61 -6.00
C ALA A 30 -14.09 3.31 -4.54
N LYS A 31 -15.38 3.00 -4.33
CA LYS A 31 -15.92 2.60 -3.02
C LYS A 31 -15.39 1.23 -2.57
N GLU A 32 -15.30 0.24 -3.47
CA GLU A 32 -14.75 -1.09 -3.18
C GLU A 32 -13.28 -1.00 -2.72
N LEU A 33 -12.48 -0.18 -3.39
CA LEU A 33 -11.06 0.02 -3.06
C LEU A 33 -10.85 1.00 -1.88
N GLY A 34 -11.89 1.74 -1.48
CA GLY A 34 -11.88 2.65 -0.35
C GLY A 34 -11.01 3.89 -0.57
N GLY A 35 -10.97 4.39 -1.80
CA GLY A 35 -10.31 5.66 -2.14
C GLY A 35 -11.22 6.86 -1.87
N ASN A 36 -10.62 8.02 -1.62
CA ASN A 36 -11.32 9.30 -1.61
C ASN A 36 -11.65 9.79 -3.04
N ASP A 37 -12.13 11.02 -3.19
CA ASP A 37 -12.51 11.61 -4.48
C ASP A 37 -11.36 11.67 -5.51
N ASN A 38 -10.11 11.64 -5.05
CA ASN A 38 -8.92 11.58 -5.89
C ASN A 38 -8.43 10.15 -6.16
N GLY A 39 -9.18 9.13 -5.70
CA GLY A 39 -8.78 7.71 -5.77
C GLY A 39 -7.61 7.35 -4.85
N MET A 40 -7.39 8.12 -3.78
CA MET A 40 -6.27 7.97 -2.85
C MET A 40 -6.71 7.42 -1.50
N LYS A 41 -5.83 6.67 -0.83
CA LYS A 41 -6.06 6.02 0.46
C LYS A 41 -4.79 6.03 1.32
N SER A 42 -4.96 6.06 2.64
CA SER A 42 -3.86 5.90 3.60
C SER A 42 -3.51 4.43 3.82
N TYR A 43 -2.21 4.17 3.92
CA TYR A 43 -1.55 2.90 4.20
C TYR A 43 -0.44 3.13 5.22
N VAL A 44 0.22 2.05 5.63
CA VAL A 44 1.55 2.13 6.24
C VAL A 44 2.56 1.41 5.36
N PHE A 45 3.56 2.16 4.91
CA PHE A 45 4.73 1.64 4.23
C PHE A 45 5.70 1.07 5.26
N CYS A 46 6.27 -0.09 4.95
CA CYS A 46 7.29 -0.72 5.76
C CYS A 46 8.51 -1.00 4.90
N LEU A 47 9.67 -0.55 5.37
CA LEU A 47 10.97 -0.94 4.87
C LEU A 47 11.58 -1.98 5.81
N LEU A 48 11.81 -3.18 5.31
CA LEU A 48 12.55 -4.21 6.04
C LEU A 48 14.04 -4.06 5.76
N LYS A 49 14.84 -4.03 6.83
CA LYS A 49 16.30 -4.01 6.81
C LYS A 49 16.86 -5.26 7.50
N THR A 50 18.16 -5.54 7.32
CA THR A 50 18.82 -6.56 8.17
C THR A 50 18.86 -6.06 9.60
N GLY A 51 18.41 -6.89 10.54
CA GLY A 51 18.42 -6.59 11.97
C GLY A 51 19.78 -6.90 12.63
N SER A 52 19.79 -6.76 13.95
CA SER A 52 21.00 -6.85 14.78
C SER A 52 21.41 -8.28 15.15
N ASN A 53 20.55 -9.28 14.95
CA ASN A 53 20.88 -10.66 15.28
C ASN A 53 21.78 -11.29 14.21
N THR A 54 23.08 -11.36 14.52
CA THR A 54 24.12 -11.94 13.67
C THR A 54 24.57 -13.32 14.13
N THR A 55 23.98 -13.86 15.21
CA THR A 55 24.44 -15.10 15.87
C THR A 55 23.52 -16.30 15.64
N ALA A 56 22.36 -16.10 15.01
CA ALA A 56 21.41 -17.17 14.73
C ALA A 56 22.02 -18.28 13.87
N THR A 57 21.80 -19.54 14.26
CA THR A 57 22.29 -20.70 13.49
C THR A 57 21.54 -20.85 12.17
N THR A 58 22.04 -21.69 11.27
CA THR A 58 21.38 -22.00 10.00
C THR A 58 19.98 -22.58 10.22
N GLU A 59 19.83 -23.45 11.21
CA GLU A 59 18.56 -24.08 11.59
C GLU A 59 17.57 -23.05 12.13
N GLU A 60 18.01 -22.15 13.01
CA GLU A 60 17.19 -21.07 13.55
C GLU A 60 16.73 -20.11 12.44
N ARG A 61 17.66 -19.69 11.56
CA ARG A 61 17.33 -18.83 10.43
C ARG A 61 16.27 -19.49 9.54
N THR A 62 16.43 -20.76 9.22
CA THR A 62 15.46 -21.50 8.40
C THR A 62 14.07 -21.44 9.02
N LYS A 63 13.94 -21.74 10.32
CA LYS A 63 12.67 -21.67 11.06
C LYS A 63 12.07 -20.26 11.09
N TYR A 64 12.90 -19.23 11.29
CA TYR A 64 12.42 -17.85 11.28
C TYR A 64 11.91 -17.43 9.90
N PHE A 65 12.59 -17.84 8.83
CA PHE A 65 12.17 -17.54 7.45
C PHE A 65 10.91 -18.30 7.04
N GLU A 66 10.75 -19.55 7.43
CA GLU A 66 9.48 -20.29 7.24
C GLU A 66 8.32 -19.58 7.94
N GLY A 67 8.55 -19.17 9.20
CA GLY A 67 7.58 -18.40 9.97
C GLY A 67 7.26 -17.03 9.36
N HIS A 68 8.27 -16.34 8.82
CA HIS A 68 8.13 -15.08 8.09
C HIS A 68 7.21 -15.23 6.87
N MET A 69 7.45 -16.25 6.04
CA MET A 69 6.61 -16.52 4.86
C MET A 69 5.19 -16.91 5.25
N ALA A 70 5.01 -17.73 6.29
CA ALA A 70 3.70 -18.07 6.81
C ALA A 70 2.94 -16.83 7.32
N ASN A 71 3.63 -15.91 7.99
CA ASN A 71 3.06 -14.65 8.46
C ASN A 71 2.61 -13.75 7.30
N ILE A 72 3.46 -13.58 6.27
CA ILE A 72 3.10 -12.83 5.04
C ILE A 72 1.82 -13.40 4.42
N ASN A 73 1.77 -14.72 4.23
CA ASN A 73 0.62 -15.38 3.60
C ASN A 73 -0.66 -15.22 4.42
N ARG A 74 -0.57 -15.32 5.75
CA ARG A 74 -1.70 -15.09 6.65
C ARG A 74 -2.20 -13.64 6.53
N LEU A 75 -1.29 -12.66 6.63
CA LEU A 75 -1.64 -11.24 6.56
C LEU A 75 -2.22 -10.84 5.20
N ALA A 76 -1.74 -11.44 4.11
CA ALA A 76 -2.30 -11.26 2.77
C ALA A 76 -3.74 -11.81 2.70
N LYS A 77 -3.98 -13.02 3.22
CA LYS A 77 -5.33 -13.62 3.30
C LYS A 77 -6.30 -12.80 4.16
N GLU A 78 -5.81 -12.17 5.23
CA GLU A 78 -6.58 -11.28 6.10
C GLU A 78 -6.82 -9.88 5.47
N GLY A 79 -6.26 -9.61 4.29
CA GLY A 79 -6.38 -8.31 3.61
C GLY A 79 -5.63 -7.17 4.33
N LYS A 80 -4.71 -7.52 5.24
CA LYS A 80 -3.90 -6.58 6.02
C LYS A 80 -2.60 -6.21 5.31
N LEU A 81 -2.09 -7.09 4.47
CA LEU A 81 -0.87 -6.90 3.68
C LEU A 81 -1.22 -6.98 2.19
N ILE A 82 -1.05 -5.88 1.45
CA ILE A 82 -1.47 -5.80 0.04
C ILE A 82 -0.30 -5.91 -0.94
N VAL A 83 0.91 -5.58 -0.50
CA VAL A 83 2.15 -5.75 -1.26
C VAL A 83 3.21 -6.27 -0.32
N ALA A 84 3.91 -7.32 -0.74
CA ALA A 84 5.08 -7.85 -0.06
C ALA A 84 6.09 -8.32 -1.10
N GLY A 85 7.35 -7.93 -0.93
CA GLY A 85 8.39 -8.35 -1.86
C GLY A 85 9.79 -8.01 -1.38
N PRO A 86 10.79 -8.84 -1.74
CA PRO A 86 12.18 -8.55 -1.43
C PRO A 86 12.74 -7.46 -2.34
N PHE A 87 13.71 -6.71 -1.83
CA PHE A 87 14.62 -6.01 -2.71
C PHE A 87 15.58 -7.02 -3.36
N MET A 88 15.95 -6.76 -4.61
CA MET A 88 17.07 -7.47 -5.23
C MET A 88 18.39 -7.13 -4.53
N LYS A 89 19.47 -7.83 -4.88
CA LYS A 89 20.80 -7.51 -4.37
C LYS A 89 21.09 -6.02 -4.56
N ASN A 90 21.44 -5.37 -3.46
CA ASN A 90 21.70 -3.93 -3.41
C ASN A 90 22.84 -3.66 -2.43
N ASP A 91 23.38 -2.45 -2.49
CA ASP A 91 24.47 -1.94 -1.65
C ASP A 91 23.98 -1.35 -0.32
N LYS A 92 22.66 -1.31 -0.11
CA LYS A 92 22.02 -0.86 1.13
C LYS A 92 21.72 -2.07 2.02
N ASN A 93 21.33 -1.79 3.25
CA ASN A 93 20.88 -2.81 4.17
C ASN A 93 19.41 -3.24 3.92
N TYR A 94 18.88 -3.07 2.72
CA TYR A 94 17.46 -3.24 2.44
C TYR A 94 17.13 -4.67 2.03
N ARG A 95 16.07 -5.22 2.62
CA ARG A 95 15.67 -6.63 2.49
C ARG A 95 14.35 -6.78 1.77
N GLY A 96 13.37 -5.92 2.04
CA GLY A 96 12.08 -5.94 1.38
C GLY A 96 11.20 -4.77 1.75
N ILE A 97 10.01 -4.75 1.17
CA ILE A 97 8.95 -3.80 1.51
C ILE A 97 7.67 -4.54 1.86
N PHE A 98 6.90 -3.94 2.76
CA PHE A 98 5.48 -4.23 2.94
C PHE A 98 4.65 -2.97 2.75
N ILE A 99 3.44 -3.14 2.23
CA ILE A 99 2.40 -2.10 2.27
C ILE A 99 1.22 -2.69 3.04
N PHE A 100 0.97 -2.14 4.22
CA PHE A 100 -0.12 -2.55 5.10
C PHE A 100 -1.38 -1.73 4.82
N ASN A 101 -2.52 -2.41 4.71
CA ASN A 101 -3.85 -1.81 4.63
C ASN A 101 -4.38 -1.49 6.04
N VAL A 102 -3.71 -0.54 6.69
CA VAL A 102 -4.03 0.02 8.00
C VAL A 102 -3.75 1.53 7.96
N SER A 103 -4.29 2.29 8.91
CA SER A 103 -4.19 3.75 8.87
C SER A 103 -3.13 4.31 9.83
N THR A 104 -2.62 3.49 10.75
CA THR A 104 -1.74 3.93 11.83
C THR A 104 -0.50 3.06 11.95
N VAL A 105 0.61 3.66 12.40
CA VAL A 105 1.87 2.95 12.63
C VAL A 105 1.71 1.89 13.72
N GLU A 106 0.90 2.17 14.73
CA GLU A 106 0.61 1.27 15.84
C GLU A 106 -0.04 -0.04 15.37
N GLU A 107 -1.02 0.05 14.47
CA GLU A 107 -1.63 -1.13 13.84
C GLU A 107 -0.60 -1.92 13.03
N ALA A 108 0.21 -1.23 12.22
CA ALA A 108 1.24 -1.88 11.41
C ALA A 108 2.32 -2.53 12.29
N GLN A 109 2.70 -1.90 13.40
CA GLN A 109 3.65 -2.41 14.37
C GLN A 109 3.13 -3.70 15.01
N ALA A 110 1.84 -3.78 15.33
CA ALA A 110 1.22 -4.99 15.85
C ALA A 110 1.27 -6.14 14.83
N LEU A 111 1.07 -5.86 13.53
CA LEU A 111 1.16 -6.85 12.46
C LEU A 111 2.61 -7.31 12.20
N VAL A 112 3.57 -6.38 12.23
CA VAL A 112 4.99 -6.70 12.11
C VAL A 112 5.47 -7.53 13.30
N ALA A 113 4.99 -7.22 14.50
CA ALA A 113 5.35 -7.94 15.72
C ALA A 113 4.88 -9.40 15.74
N THR A 114 4.04 -9.86 14.80
CA THR A 114 3.71 -11.29 14.68
C THR A 114 4.73 -12.09 13.88
N ASP A 115 5.66 -11.43 13.19
CA ASP A 115 6.66 -12.05 12.31
C ASP A 115 7.83 -12.66 13.09
N PRO A 116 8.09 -13.98 12.97
CA PRO A 116 9.20 -14.63 13.68
C PRO A 116 10.58 -14.07 13.32
N ALA A 117 10.82 -13.65 12.08
CA ALA A 117 12.10 -13.06 11.69
C ALA A 117 12.32 -11.67 12.30
N VAL A 118 11.24 -10.90 12.49
CA VAL A 118 11.31 -9.61 13.19
C VAL A 118 11.47 -9.81 14.69
N LYS A 119 10.70 -10.71 15.31
CA LYS A 119 10.83 -11.06 16.74
C LYS A 119 12.24 -11.51 17.11
N ALA A 120 12.89 -12.26 16.23
CA ALA A 120 14.26 -12.74 16.41
C ALA A 120 15.33 -11.70 16.05
N ASN A 121 14.95 -10.47 15.69
CA ASN A 121 15.85 -9.41 15.22
C ASN A 121 16.70 -9.81 13.99
N ILE A 122 16.22 -10.75 13.18
CA ILE A 122 16.80 -11.04 11.86
C ILE A 122 16.47 -9.90 10.89
N PHE A 123 15.27 -9.35 11.02
CA PHE A 123 14.83 -8.15 10.31
C PHE A 123 14.44 -7.04 11.27
N GLU A 124 14.69 -5.81 10.84
CA GLU A 124 14.20 -4.59 11.47
C GLU A 124 13.21 -3.92 10.50
N ALA A 125 12.07 -3.46 11.02
CA ALA A 125 11.02 -2.81 10.24
C ALA A 125 10.98 -1.31 10.54
N GLU A 126 11.11 -0.49 9.51
CA GLU A 126 10.83 0.94 9.60
C GLU A 126 9.45 1.22 9.02
N LEU A 127 8.57 1.82 9.81
CA LEU A 127 7.18 2.05 9.47
C LEU A 127 6.91 3.53 9.23
N THR A 128 6.18 3.87 8.17
CA THR A 128 5.85 5.26 7.83
C THR A 128 4.43 5.34 7.26
N PRO A 129 3.57 6.24 7.76
CA PRO A 129 2.28 6.51 7.13
C PRO A 129 2.48 6.92 5.67
N TRP A 130 1.72 6.30 4.77
CA TRP A 130 1.90 6.49 3.34
C TRP A 130 0.56 6.68 2.65
N PHE A 131 0.42 7.80 1.94
CA PHE A 131 -0.78 8.13 1.18
C PHE A 131 -0.54 7.84 -0.30
N CYS A 132 -1.27 6.88 -0.86
CA CYS A 132 -1.07 6.42 -2.23
C CYS A 132 -2.40 6.05 -2.89
N SER A 133 -2.35 5.63 -4.16
CA SER A 133 -3.53 5.21 -4.90
C SER A 133 -4.24 4.02 -4.22
N ALA A 134 -5.55 4.12 -4.08
CA ALA A 134 -6.42 3.04 -3.64
C ALA A 134 -6.37 1.82 -4.57
N ALA A 135 -5.88 1.99 -5.81
CA ALA A 135 -5.69 0.92 -6.78
C ALA A 135 -4.81 -0.23 -6.26
N LEU A 136 -3.93 0.03 -5.28
CA LEU A 136 -3.14 -1.02 -4.63
C LEU A 136 -4.02 -2.09 -3.96
N MET A 137 -5.25 -1.77 -3.54
CA MET A 137 -6.21 -2.75 -3.00
C MET A 137 -6.62 -3.81 -4.04
N ALA A 138 -6.46 -3.54 -5.34
CA ALA A 138 -6.74 -4.50 -6.40
C ALA A 138 -5.58 -5.47 -6.66
N VAL A 139 -4.37 -5.18 -6.13
CA VAL A 139 -3.16 -5.97 -6.39
C VAL A 139 -3.31 -7.42 -5.95
N PRO A 140 -3.77 -7.76 -4.72
CA PRO A 140 -3.87 -9.16 -4.29
C PRO A 140 -4.76 -10.01 -5.21
N LYS A 141 -5.98 -9.53 -5.50
CA LYS A 141 -6.94 -10.21 -6.40
C LYS A 141 -6.41 -10.34 -7.83
N THR A 142 -5.62 -9.37 -8.28
CA THR A 142 -5.00 -9.40 -9.61
C THR A 142 -3.82 -10.37 -9.64
N HIS A 143 -2.99 -10.38 -8.59
CA HIS A 143 -1.87 -11.29 -8.42
C HIS A 143 -2.35 -12.76 -8.47
N ASP A 144 -3.43 -13.08 -7.76
CA ASP A 144 -4.04 -14.42 -7.76
C ASP A 144 -4.42 -14.94 -9.16
N LYS A 145 -4.67 -14.03 -10.12
CA LYS A 145 -5.02 -14.39 -11.51
C LYS A 145 -3.82 -14.57 -12.42
N ILE A 146 -2.65 -14.09 -12.04
CA ILE A 146 -1.44 -14.11 -12.88
C ILE A 146 -0.38 -15.12 -12.38
N ILE A 147 -0.56 -15.68 -11.20
CA ILE A 147 0.26 -16.80 -10.72
C ILE A 147 -0.16 -18.12 -11.37
N LYS A 148 0.82 -18.95 -11.74
CA LYS A 148 0.57 -20.28 -12.33
C LYS A 148 0.13 -21.31 -11.30
N THR A 149 0.57 -21.16 -10.06
CA THR A 149 0.32 -22.09 -8.95
C THR A 149 -0.09 -21.28 -7.73
N LYS A 150 -1.19 -21.69 -7.08
CA LYS A 150 -1.62 -21.09 -5.81
C LYS A 150 -0.74 -21.59 -4.68
N MET A 151 -0.38 -20.69 -3.76
CA MET A 151 0.32 -21.01 -2.52
C MET A 151 -0.64 -21.42 -1.41
#